data_AF-A0A1V5PHW9-F1
#
_entry.id   AF-A0A1V5PHW9-F1
#
_cell.length_a   1.000
_cell.length_b   1.000
_cell.length_c   1.000
_cell.angle_alpha   90.00
_cell.angle_beta   90.00
_cell.angle_gamma   90.00
#
_symmetry.space_group_name_H-M   'P 1'
#
loop_
_entity.id
_entity.type
_entity.pdbx_description
1 polymer ?
#
loop_
_entity_poly.entity_id
_entity_poly.type
_entity_poly.pdbx_seq_one_letter_code
_entity_poly.pdbx_strand_id
1 'polypeptide(L)'
;MLVGWLIEWLIDFFYWRRKWQAAASPHTEELESLRAENLALNAKVASLYPAPLPSLNLELEGLRAENAELRAQVEALPLLNLDLGDLRAENAELRAQVASLQAPNLGLAAAGGAVSGALGVQAGSVPSLNLELDGLRAENAELRAQVEALPSLNLELDGLRAENAELRAQVASLQAPNLGLATAGGAVSGALGVQAGSVPSLNLELDGLRAENAELRAQVEALPSLNLDLGDLRAENAELRAQIASLQAPNLGLAAAGGAVSGALGAHAASLAFQGPDLEALRAENATLSVELEQYRQRVPVLEARLAAFGGRPNDLTRIEGIGPKIAEILKQHGITSFAQLAEIGTETLREMLSAAGDRFRLSDPTTWAEQAQLAAQGDWDALSELQNRLRGGRR
;
A
#
# COMPACT_ATOMS: atom_id res chain seq x y z
N MET A 1 129.01 -247.49 19.94
CA MET A 1 127.62 -247.15 20.34
C MET A 1 127.18 -245.71 20.03
N LEU A 2 128.05 -244.77 19.61
CA LEU A 2 127.68 -243.34 19.38
C LEU A 2 126.89 -243.03 18.09
N VAL A 3 127.03 -243.84 17.03
CA VAL A 3 126.44 -243.52 15.71
C VAL A 3 124.90 -243.64 15.68
N GLY A 4 124.32 -244.55 16.48
CA GLY A 4 122.86 -244.73 16.52
C GLY A 4 122.10 -243.52 17.09
N TRP A 5 122.66 -242.88 18.13
CA TRP A 5 122.02 -241.75 18.83
C TRP A 5 121.89 -240.49 17.95
N LEU A 6 122.86 -240.26 17.05
CA LEU A 6 122.86 -239.10 16.15
C LEU A 6 121.77 -239.21 15.06
N ILE A 7 121.52 -240.41 14.55
CA ILE A 7 120.50 -240.66 13.53
C ILE A 7 119.11 -240.39 14.10
N GLU A 8 118.87 -240.87 15.32
CA GLU A 8 117.59 -240.68 16.02
C GLU A 8 117.31 -239.19 16.30
N TRP A 9 118.32 -238.44 16.74
CA TRP A 9 118.20 -236.99 16.95
C TRP A 9 117.88 -236.21 15.66
N LEU A 10 118.49 -236.59 14.53
CA LEU A 10 118.24 -235.94 13.23
C LEU A 10 116.80 -236.13 12.75
N ILE A 11 116.26 -237.34 12.93
CA ILE A 11 114.86 -237.63 12.59
C ILE A 11 113.93 -236.76 13.45
N ASP A 12 114.20 -236.70 14.76
CA ASP A 12 113.38 -235.91 15.70
C ASP A 12 113.45 -234.40 15.38
N PHE A 13 114.62 -233.87 15.01
CA PHE A 13 114.79 -232.47 14.64
C PHE A 13 113.97 -232.10 13.40
N PHE A 14 114.04 -232.90 12.33
CA PHE A 14 113.28 -232.61 11.11
C PHE A 14 111.78 -232.81 11.29
N TYR A 15 111.37 -233.81 12.07
CA TYR A 15 109.98 -234.04 12.42
C TYR A 15 109.40 -232.85 13.19
N TRP A 16 110.07 -232.40 14.26
CA TRP A 16 109.64 -231.24 15.03
C TRP A 16 109.69 -229.97 14.19
N ARG A 17 110.74 -229.73 13.41
CA ARG A 17 110.84 -228.51 12.58
C ARG A 17 109.68 -228.38 11.60
N ARG A 18 109.32 -229.47 10.92
CA ARG A 18 108.17 -229.48 9.99
C ARG A 18 106.85 -229.24 10.74
N LYS A 19 106.70 -229.80 11.94
CA LYS A 19 105.52 -229.58 12.79
C LYS A 19 105.40 -228.12 13.25
N TRP A 20 106.50 -227.47 13.62
CA TRP A 20 106.51 -226.05 14.01
C TRP A 20 106.18 -225.12 12.84
N GLN A 21 106.71 -225.37 11.64
CA GLN A 21 106.40 -224.56 10.47
C GLN A 21 104.93 -224.68 10.06
N ALA A 22 104.35 -225.88 10.11
CA ALA A 22 102.93 -226.08 9.83
C ALA A 22 102.00 -225.38 10.85
N ALA A 23 102.46 -225.18 12.09
CA ALA A 23 101.69 -224.46 13.12
C ALA A 23 101.77 -222.93 13.00
N ALA A 24 102.81 -222.37 12.38
CA ALA A 24 103.03 -220.92 12.31
C ALA A 24 102.28 -220.20 11.17
N SER A 25 102.07 -220.88 10.03
CA SER A 25 101.39 -220.30 8.86
C SER A 25 99.98 -219.73 9.11
N PRO A 26 99.06 -220.38 9.86
CA PRO A 26 97.72 -219.83 10.06
C PRO A 26 97.73 -218.52 10.87
N HIS A 27 98.66 -218.37 11.81
CA HIS A 27 98.74 -217.16 12.65
C HIS A 27 99.25 -215.93 11.89
N THR A 28 100.08 -216.11 10.85
CA THR A 28 100.55 -214.99 10.02
C THR A 28 99.47 -214.46 9.09
N GLU A 29 98.62 -215.32 8.52
CA GLU A 29 97.49 -214.90 7.70
C GLU A 29 96.44 -214.12 8.51
N GLU A 30 96.20 -214.54 9.76
CA GLU A 30 95.28 -213.88 10.69
C GLU A 30 95.73 -212.46 11.06
N LEU A 31 97.04 -212.23 11.21
CA LEU A 31 97.58 -210.88 11.47
C LEU A 31 97.47 -209.94 10.26
N GLU A 32 97.62 -210.45 9.05
CA GLU A 32 97.44 -209.64 7.85
C GLU A 32 95.96 -209.28 7.63
N SER A 33 95.03 -210.20 7.92
CA SER A 33 93.59 -209.93 7.84
C SER A 33 93.15 -208.84 8.84
N LEU A 34 93.63 -208.93 10.10
CA LEU A 34 93.34 -207.93 11.13
C LEU A 34 93.93 -206.55 10.80
N ARG A 35 95.10 -206.51 10.15
CA ARG A 35 95.67 -205.25 9.65
C ARG A 35 94.83 -204.66 8.54
N ALA A 36 94.37 -205.46 7.59
CA ALA A 36 93.48 -205.02 6.53
C ALA A 36 92.14 -204.51 7.09
N GLU A 37 91.57 -205.20 8.08
CA GLU A 37 90.34 -204.78 8.76
C GLU A 37 90.52 -203.45 9.50
N ASN A 38 91.63 -203.26 10.22
CA ASN A 38 91.93 -201.97 10.88
C ASN A 38 92.05 -200.82 9.89
N LEU A 39 92.68 -201.06 8.74
CA LEU A 39 92.82 -200.06 7.69
C LEU A 39 91.45 -199.69 7.09
N ALA A 40 90.58 -200.68 6.89
CA ALA A 40 89.21 -200.47 6.45
C ALA A 40 88.36 -199.71 7.48
N LEU A 41 88.51 -200.01 8.78
CA LEU A 41 87.83 -199.30 9.86
C LEU A 41 88.28 -197.83 9.95
N ASN A 42 89.59 -197.57 9.85
CA ASN A 42 90.11 -196.20 9.83
C ASN A 42 89.62 -195.40 8.61
N ALA A 43 89.56 -196.03 7.43
CA ALA A 43 88.95 -195.42 6.25
C ALA A 43 87.46 -195.12 6.47
N LYS A 44 86.74 -196.02 7.17
CA LYS A 44 85.33 -195.84 7.51
C LYS A 44 85.11 -194.69 8.50
N VAL A 45 85.97 -194.54 9.51
CA VAL A 45 85.95 -193.39 10.45
C VAL A 45 86.20 -192.07 9.70
N ALA A 46 87.16 -192.02 8.78
CA ALA A 46 87.39 -190.85 7.94
C ALA A 46 86.20 -190.53 7.02
N SER A 47 85.45 -191.56 6.57
CA SER A 47 84.23 -191.37 5.78
C SER A 47 83.02 -190.90 6.62
N LEU A 48 82.99 -191.23 7.92
CA LEU A 48 81.93 -190.82 8.85
C LEU A 48 82.17 -189.42 9.45
N TYR A 49 83.40 -188.93 9.44
CA TYR A 49 83.75 -187.53 9.69
C TYR A 49 84.20 -186.85 8.37
N PRO A 50 83.30 -186.66 7.38
CA PRO A 50 83.61 -185.76 6.29
C PRO A 50 83.82 -184.35 6.85
N ALA A 51 84.41 -183.45 6.07
CA ALA A 51 84.86 -182.14 6.49
C ALA A 51 83.81 -180.98 6.59
N PRO A 52 82.46 -181.13 6.65
CA PRO A 52 81.55 -179.97 6.62
C PRO A 52 81.24 -179.34 8.00
N LEU A 53 81.79 -179.82 9.11
CA LEU A 53 81.59 -179.17 10.42
C LEU A 53 82.13 -177.72 10.48
N PRO A 54 83.30 -177.38 9.91
CA PRO A 54 83.79 -175.99 9.88
C PRO A 54 82.92 -175.07 9.02
N SER A 55 82.40 -175.56 7.88
CA SER A 55 81.55 -174.75 7.00
C SER A 55 80.19 -174.45 7.62
N LEU A 56 79.59 -175.44 8.30
CA LEU A 56 78.34 -175.24 9.04
C LEU A 56 78.52 -174.30 10.23
N ASN A 57 79.66 -174.35 10.93
CA ASN A 57 79.96 -173.40 12.01
C ASN A 57 80.12 -171.98 11.48
N LEU A 58 80.78 -171.80 10.33
CA LEU A 58 80.96 -170.48 9.70
C LEU A 58 79.61 -169.90 9.24
N GLU A 59 78.74 -170.73 8.65
CA GLU A 59 77.38 -170.33 8.28
C GLU A 59 76.55 -169.93 9.51
N LEU A 60 76.67 -170.68 10.60
CA LEU A 60 75.96 -170.40 11.84
C LEU A 60 76.48 -169.15 12.56
N GLU A 61 77.78 -168.85 12.44
CA GLU A 61 78.37 -167.57 12.87
C GLU A 61 77.87 -166.40 12.00
N GLY A 62 77.77 -166.58 10.68
CA GLY A 62 77.20 -165.58 9.77
C GLY A 62 75.73 -165.26 10.10
N LEU A 63 74.91 -166.29 10.30
CA LEU A 63 73.50 -166.12 10.69
C LEU A 63 73.35 -165.50 12.09
N ARG A 64 74.29 -165.75 13.01
CA ARG A 64 74.32 -165.08 14.31
C ARG A 64 74.67 -163.60 14.19
N ALA A 65 75.60 -163.25 13.31
CA ALA A 65 75.95 -161.86 13.03
C ALA A 65 74.76 -161.11 12.39
N GLU A 66 74.11 -161.70 11.39
CA GLU A 66 72.92 -161.15 10.77
C GLU A 66 71.75 -160.99 11.78
N ASN A 67 71.53 -162.00 12.64
CA ASN A 67 70.53 -161.89 13.71
C ASN A 67 70.88 -160.78 14.73
N ALA A 68 72.16 -160.56 15.03
CA ALA A 68 72.59 -159.48 15.91
C ALA A 68 72.33 -158.10 15.27
N GLU A 69 72.59 -157.97 13.97
CA GLU A 69 72.32 -156.74 13.21
C GLU A 69 70.81 -156.45 13.12
N LEU A 70 70.00 -157.45 12.76
CA LEU A 70 68.54 -157.30 12.73
C LEU A 70 67.97 -156.93 14.11
N ARG A 71 68.51 -157.49 15.19
CA ARG A 71 68.13 -157.09 16.55
C ARG A 71 68.49 -155.64 16.85
N ALA A 72 69.69 -155.20 16.47
CA ALA A 72 70.09 -153.80 16.63
C ALA A 72 69.19 -152.84 15.83
N GLN A 73 68.79 -153.22 14.61
CA GLN A 73 67.83 -152.45 13.81
C GLN A 73 66.45 -152.40 14.48
N VAL A 74 65.97 -153.51 15.02
CA VAL A 74 64.69 -153.56 15.76
C VAL A 74 64.75 -152.73 17.04
N GLU A 75 65.87 -152.76 17.77
CA GLU A 75 66.09 -151.93 18.97
C GLU A 75 66.18 -150.43 18.66
N ALA A 76 66.50 -150.03 17.42
CA ALA A 76 66.52 -148.64 16.97
C ALA A 76 65.14 -148.12 16.53
N LEU A 77 64.18 -148.99 16.20
CA LEU A 77 62.82 -148.59 15.78
C LEU A 77 62.07 -147.71 16.80
N PRO A 78 62.16 -147.94 18.13
CA PRO A 78 61.55 -147.06 19.12
C PRO A 78 62.05 -145.62 19.04
N LEU A 79 63.35 -145.40 18.80
CA LEU A 79 63.92 -144.05 18.64
C LEU A 79 63.35 -143.36 17.40
N LEU A 80 63.29 -144.07 16.28
CA LEU A 80 62.71 -143.53 15.04
C LEU A 80 61.20 -143.24 15.19
N ASN A 81 60.48 -144.03 15.99
CA ASN A 81 59.09 -143.76 16.33
C ASN A 81 58.90 -142.52 17.23
N LEU A 82 59.86 -142.23 18.11
CA LEU A 82 59.87 -140.99 18.90
C LEU A 82 60.10 -139.78 17.99
N ASP A 83 61.09 -139.82 17.09
CA ASP A 83 61.37 -138.74 16.14
C ASP A 83 60.15 -138.46 15.22
N LEU A 84 59.47 -139.52 14.74
CA LEU A 84 58.22 -139.39 13.99
C LEU A 84 57.08 -138.81 14.83
N GLY A 85 57.08 -139.06 16.15
CA GLY A 85 56.15 -138.45 17.10
C GLY A 85 56.37 -136.95 17.21
N ASP A 86 57.61 -136.54 17.40
CA ASP A 86 58.02 -135.14 17.52
C ASP A 86 57.72 -134.36 16.24
N LEU A 87 58.06 -134.91 15.06
CA LEU A 87 57.73 -134.29 13.77
C LEU A 87 56.22 -134.16 13.54
N ARG A 88 55.41 -135.10 14.05
CA ARG A 88 53.95 -134.99 13.98
C ARG A 88 53.42 -133.91 14.92
N ALA A 89 54.00 -133.77 16.11
CA ALA A 89 53.65 -132.72 17.05
C ALA A 89 54.01 -131.33 16.48
N GLU A 90 55.21 -131.19 15.92
CA GLU A 90 55.65 -129.97 15.24
C GLU A 90 54.72 -129.63 14.05
N ASN A 91 54.36 -130.62 13.22
CA ASN A 91 53.41 -130.41 12.12
C ASN A 91 52.01 -129.99 12.62
N ALA A 92 51.54 -130.54 13.73
CA ALA A 92 50.27 -130.14 14.32
C ALA A 92 50.33 -128.69 14.84
N GLU A 93 51.44 -128.32 15.47
CA GLU A 93 51.68 -126.96 15.94
C GLU A 93 51.75 -125.95 14.78
N LEU A 94 52.51 -126.25 13.72
CA LEU A 94 52.59 -125.40 12.53
C LEU A 94 51.22 -125.22 11.87
N ARG A 95 50.40 -126.28 11.81
CA ARG A 95 49.02 -126.18 11.31
C ARG A 95 48.15 -125.29 12.19
N ALA A 96 48.30 -125.38 13.51
CA ALA A 96 47.60 -124.50 14.45
C ALA A 96 48.06 -123.04 14.30
N GLN A 97 49.35 -122.79 14.12
CA GLN A 97 49.89 -121.46 13.84
C GLN A 97 49.33 -120.90 12.52
N VAL A 98 49.32 -121.68 11.44
CA VAL A 98 48.72 -121.29 10.16
C VAL A 98 47.23 -120.97 10.32
N ALA A 99 46.47 -121.79 11.02
CA ALA A 99 45.05 -121.52 11.29
C ALA A 99 44.84 -120.24 12.12
N SER A 100 45.71 -120.01 13.11
CA SER A 100 45.67 -118.80 13.95
C SER A 100 45.99 -117.52 13.17
N LEU A 101 46.78 -117.61 12.09
CA LEU A 101 47.09 -116.50 11.19
C LEU A 101 46.05 -116.29 10.08
N GLN A 102 45.32 -117.33 9.70
CA GLN A 102 44.26 -117.23 8.69
C GLN A 102 43.09 -116.35 9.16
N ALA A 103 42.66 -116.50 10.42
CA ALA A 103 41.57 -115.70 10.99
C ALA A 103 41.83 -114.18 10.96
N PRO A 104 42.98 -113.65 11.46
CA PRO A 104 43.28 -112.23 11.38
C PRO A 104 43.48 -111.76 9.94
N ASN A 105 44.03 -112.59 9.04
CA ASN A 105 44.15 -112.23 7.62
C ASN A 105 42.79 -112.04 6.94
N LEU A 106 41.80 -112.89 7.24
CA LEU A 106 40.43 -112.70 6.78
C LEU A 106 39.80 -111.43 7.36
N GLY A 107 40.05 -111.15 8.65
CA GLY A 107 39.63 -109.91 9.30
C GLY A 107 40.22 -108.65 8.65
N LEU A 108 41.53 -108.68 8.35
CA LEU A 108 42.23 -107.61 7.63
C LEU A 108 41.69 -107.43 6.21
N ALA A 109 41.40 -108.53 5.50
CA ALA A 109 40.80 -108.46 4.17
C ALA A 109 39.40 -107.83 4.21
N ALA A 110 38.56 -108.21 5.18
CA ALA A 110 37.25 -107.60 5.38
C ALA A 110 37.35 -106.12 5.75
N ALA A 111 38.28 -105.75 6.63
CA ALA A 111 38.54 -104.36 6.99
C ALA A 111 39.03 -103.55 5.77
N GLY A 112 39.93 -104.11 4.96
CA GLY A 112 40.38 -103.52 3.70
C GLY A 112 39.23 -103.30 2.71
N GLY A 113 38.33 -104.27 2.58
CA GLY A 113 37.11 -104.15 1.78
C GLY A 113 36.18 -103.03 2.29
N ALA A 114 35.98 -102.93 3.60
CA ALA A 114 35.17 -101.87 4.21
C ALA A 114 35.77 -100.48 4.00
N VAL A 115 37.09 -100.34 4.17
CA VAL A 115 37.80 -99.08 3.91
C VAL A 115 37.73 -98.71 2.43
N SER A 116 37.95 -99.66 1.52
CA SER A 116 37.82 -99.43 0.08
C SER A 116 36.39 -99.03 -0.31
N GLY A 117 35.38 -99.64 0.31
CA GLY A 117 33.98 -99.27 0.11
C GLY A 117 33.67 -97.85 0.59
N ALA A 118 34.13 -97.48 1.79
CA ALA A 118 33.99 -96.14 2.33
C ALA A 118 34.68 -95.08 1.47
N LEU A 119 35.90 -95.35 1.02
CA LEU A 119 36.64 -94.49 0.09
C LEU A 119 35.92 -94.37 -1.26
N GLY A 120 35.32 -95.44 -1.77
CA GLY A 120 34.51 -95.41 -2.99
C GLY A 120 33.27 -94.52 -2.86
N VAL A 121 32.55 -94.61 -1.73
CA VAL A 121 31.40 -93.74 -1.42
C VAL A 121 31.83 -92.28 -1.31
N GLN A 122 32.92 -91.99 -0.59
CA GLN A 122 33.47 -90.63 -0.50
C GLN A 122 33.91 -90.09 -1.87
N ALA A 123 34.63 -90.89 -2.66
CA ALA A 123 35.04 -90.52 -4.02
C ALA A 123 33.82 -90.25 -4.92
N GLY A 124 32.72 -90.98 -4.76
CA GLY A 124 31.46 -90.73 -5.46
C GLY A 124 30.79 -89.40 -5.10
N SER A 125 31.02 -88.86 -3.90
CA SER A 125 30.47 -87.57 -3.46
C SER A 125 31.28 -86.34 -3.92
N VAL A 126 32.57 -86.53 -4.27
CA VAL A 126 33.45 -85.44 -4.71
C VAL A 126 32.94 -84.77 -6.00
N PRO A 127 32.50 -85.49 -7.06
CA PRO A 127 31.93 -84.87 -8.25
C PRO A 127 30.72 -83.99 -7.97
N SER A 128 29.79 -84.43 -7.12
CA SER A 128 28.61 -83.63 -6.76
C SER A 128 28.99 -82.36 -6.01
N LEU A 129 29.94 -82.44 -5.07
CA LEU A 129 30.42 -81.28 -4.33
C LEU A 129 31.18 -80.30 -5.25
N ASN A 130 31.94 -80.80 -6.22
CA ASN A 130 32.61 -79.95 -7.20
C ASN A 130 31.61 -79.22 -8.10
N LEU A 131 30.54 -79.90 -8.54
CA LEU A 131 29.48 -79.25 -9.32
C LEU A 131 28.77 -78.16 -8.52
N GLU A 132 28.49 -78.40 -7.24
CA GLU A 132 27.92 -77.39 -6.34
C GLU A 132 28.88 -76.21 -6.16
N LEU A 133 30.17 -76.47 -5.95
CA LEU A 133 31.19 -75.43 -5.83
C LEU A 133 31.32 -74.58 -7.10
N ASP A 134 31.25 -75.20 -8.27
CA ASP A 134 31.30 -74.50 -9.55
C ASP A 134 30.03 -73.66 -9.79
N GLY A 135 28.86 -74.16 -9.39
CA GLY A 135 27.61 -73.39 -9.36
C GLY A 135 27.70 -72.16 -8.47
N LEU A 136 28.17 -72.33 -7.23
CA LEU A 136 28.38 -71.22 -6.29
C LEU A 136 29.43 -70.22 -6.77
N ARG A 137 30.45 -70.66 -7.49
CA ARG A 137 31.45 -69.77 -8.12
C ARG A 137 30.83 -68.94 -9.24
N ALA A 138 29.97 -69.54 -10.06
CA ALA A 138 29.27 -68.84 -11.12
C ALA A 138 28.32 -67.77 -10.54
N GLU A 139 27.55 -68.12 -9.51
CA GLU A 139 26.67 -67.18 -8.81
C GLU A 139 27.46 -66.03 -8.18
N ASN A 140 28.59 -66.33 -7.51
CA ASN A 140 29.46 -65.28 -6.96
C ASN A 140 30.06 -64.37 -8.05
N ALA A 141 30.38 -64.90 -9.24
CA ALA A 141 30.87 -64.09 -10.35
C ALA A 141 29.78 -63.15 -10.88
N GLU A 142 28.54 -63.62 -10.97
CA GLU A 142 27.39 -62.80 -11.36
C GLU A 142 27.10 -61.69 -10.34
N LEU A 143 27.07 -62.01 -9.05
CA LEU A 143 26.89 -61.02 -7.99
C LEU A 143 28.00 -59.96 -8.01
N ARG A 144 29.25 -60.35 -8.26
CA ARG A 144 30.36 -59.41 -8.41
C ARG A 144 30.16 -58.48 -9.62
N ALA A 145 29.73 -59.01 -10.76
CA ALA A 145 29.44 -58.20 -11.93
C ALA A 145 28.31 -57.19 -11.67
N GLN A 146 27.27 -57.59 -10.92
CA GLN A 146 26.20 -56.67 -10.50
C GLN A 146 26.73 -55.54 -9.61
N VAL A 147 27.62 -55.86 -8.65
CA VAL A 147 28.26 -54.85 -7.78
C VAL A 147 29.16 -53.91 -8.60
N GLU A 148 29.91 -54.42 -9.57
CA GLU A 148 30.75 -53.63 -10.47
C GLU A 148 29.95 -52.70 -11.39
N ALA A 149 28.67 -52.99 -11.63
CA ALA A 149 27.76 -52.12 -12.40
C ALA A 149 27.12 -50.98 -11.58
N LEU A 150 27.20 -51.02 -10.24
CA LEU A 150 26.63 -49.97 -9.37
C LEU A 150 27.22 -48.57 -9.61
N PRO A 151 28.53 -48.39 -9.84
CA PRO A 151 29.11 -47.06 -10.08
C PRO A 151 28.54 -46.37 -11.33
N SER A 152 28.29 -47.11 -12.43
CA SER A 152 27.71 -46.52 -13.64
C SER A 152 26.25 -46.09 -13.43
N LEU A 153 25.47 -46.89 -12.71
CA LEU A 153 24.11 -46.53 -12.29
C LEU A 153 24.09 -45.28 -11.40
N ASN A 154 25.04 -45.17 -10.47
CA ASN A 154 25.16 -43.97 -9.63
C ASN A 154 25.53 -42.73 -10.44
N LEU A 155 26.42 -42.85 -11.43
CA LEU A 155 26.74 -41.75 -12.34
C LEU A 155 25.52 -41.30 -13.16
N GLU A 156 24.71 -42.23 -13.64
CA GLU A 156 23.45 -41.93 -14.32
C GLU A 156 22.46 -41.20 -13.41
N LEU A 157 22.30 -41.68 -12.17
CA LEU A 157 21.44 -41.05 -11.16
C LEU A 157 21.90 -39.62 -10.82
N ASP A 158 23.21 -39.40 -10.70
CA ASP A 158 23.77 -38.08 -10.45
C ASP A 158 23.58 -37.14 -11.65
N GLY A 159 23.69 -37.67 -12.88
CA GLY A 159 23.31 -36.94 -14.10
C GLY A 159 21.84 -36.49 -14.09
N LEU A 160 20.92 -37.40 -13.80
CA LEU A 160 19.49 -37.11 -13.71
C LEU A 160 19.14 -36.13 -12.57
N ARG A 161 19.91 -36.16 -11.47
CA ARG A 161 19.77 -35.18 -10.37
C ARG A 161 20.22 -33.79 -10.81
N ALA A 162 21.33 -33.69 -11.55
CA ALA A 162 21.80 -32.43 -12.10
C ALA A 162 20.79 -31.84 -13.09
N GLU A 163 20.25 -32.67 -13.99
CA GLU A 163 19.20 -32.26 -14.94
C GLU A 163 17.94 -31.78 -14.21
N ASN A 164 17.49 -32.50 -13.18
CA ASN A 164 16.35 -32.06 -12.36
C ASN A 164 16.62 -30.74 -11.63
N ALA A 165 17.84 -30.52 -11.14
CA ALA A 165 18.22 -29.26 -10.50
C ALA A 165 18.19 -28.10 -11.50
N GLU A 166 18.65 -28.33 -12.73
CA GLU A 166 18.58 -27.35 -13.82
C GLU A 166 17.13 -27.03 -14.20
N LEU A 167 16.28 -28.05 -14.41
CA LEU A 167 14.86 -27.84 -14.69
C LEU A 167 14.16 -27.07 -13.58
N ARG A 168 14.47 -27.34 -12.30
CA ARG A 168 13.94 -26.58 -11.17
C ARG A 168 14.40 -25.12 -11.20
N ALA A 169 15.65 -24.84 -11.55
CA ALA A 169 16.15 -23.48 -11.71
C ALA A 169 15.45 -22.75 -12.88
N GLN A 170 15.21 -23.44 -14.00
CA GLN A 170 14.45 -22.90 -15.12
C GLN A 170 13.02 -22.54 -14.70
N VAL A 171 12.31 -23.43 -13.99
CA VAL A 171 10.97 -23.15 -13.45
C VAL A 171 10.98 -21.93 -12.54
N ALA A 172 11.94 -21.83 -11.60
CA ALA A 172 12.06 -20.68 -10.72
C ALA A 172 12.30 -19.37 -11.50
N SER A 173 13.15 -19.43 -12.54
CA SER A 173 13.44 -18.28 -13.40
C SER A 173 12.21 -17.79 -14.18
N LEU A 174 11.27 -18.69 -14.52
CA LEU A 174 10.01 -18.36 -15.20
C LEU A 174 8.92 -17.89 -14.22
N GLN A 175 8.95 -18.36 -12.96
CA GLN A 175 7.99 -17.93 -11.94
C GLN A 175 8.20 -16.48 -11.51
N ALA A 176 9.45 -16.01 -11.40
CA ALA A 176 9.76 -14.63 -11.04
C ALA A 176 9.12 -13.56 -11.96
N PRO A 177 9.26 -13.63 -13.30
CA PRO A 177 8.63 -12.67 -14.20
C PRO A 177 7.10 -12.80 -14.20
N ASN A 178 6.53 -14.00 -14.00
CA ASN A 178 5.08 -14.16 -13.88
C ASN A 178 4.52 -13.47 -12.63
N LEU A 179 5.21 -13.56 -11.49
CA LEU A 179 4.89 -12.78 -10.29
C LEU A 179 4.99 -11.28 -10.57
N GLY A 180 6.05 -10.84 -11.25
CA GLY A 180 6.22 -9.46 -11.69
C GLY A 180 5.04 -8.98 -12.55
N LEU A 181 4.69 -9.73 -13.59
CA LEU A 181 3.54 -9.45 -14.46
C LEU A 181 2.22 -9.42 -13.70
N ALA A 182 2.00 -10.33 -12.74
CA ALA A 182 0.82 -10.34 -11.90
C ALA A 182 0.73 -9.07 -11.03
N THR A 183 1.84 -8.65 -10.41
CA THR A 183 1.89 -7.39 -9.64
C THR A 183 1.66 -6.17 -10.51
N ALA A 184 2.26 -6.13 -11.72
CA ALA A 184 2.05 -5.07 -12.69
C ALA A 184 0.58 -5.01 -13.15
N GLY A 185 -0.03 -6.17 -13.43
CA GLY A 185 -1.46 -6.27 -13.76
C GLY A 185 -2.36 -5.76 -12.62
N GLY A 186 -2.04 -6.09 -11.37
CA GLY A 186 -2.73 -5.56 -10.19
C GLY A 186 -2.58 -4.04 -10.07
N ALA A 187 -1.39 -3.49 -10.30
CA ALA A 187 -1.15 -2.04 -10.26
C ALA A 187 -1.93 -1.31 -11.36
N VAL A 188 -1.94 -1.84 -12.58
CA VAL A 188 -2.73 -1.28 -13.70
C VAL A 188 -4.22 -1.34 -13.39
N SER A 189 -4.72 -2.46 -12.85
CA SER A 189 -6.12 -2.60 -12.47
C SER A 189 -6.51 -1.62 -11.35
N GLY A 190 -5.62 -1.41 -10.36
CA GLY A 190 -5.80 -0.40 -9.33
C GLY A 190 -5.83 1.03 -9.88
N ALA A 191 -4.90 1.37 -10.78
CA ALA A 191 -4.87 2.69 -11.44
C ALA A 191 -6.13 2.96 -12.26
N LEU A 192 -6.61 1.95 -13.00
CA LEU A 192 -7.90 2.03 -13.71
C LEU A 192 -9.07 2.20 -12.75
N GLY A 193 -9.05 1.54 -11.59
CA GLY A 193 -10.06 1.72 -10.54
C GLY A 193 -10.09 3.15 -9.98
N VAL A 194 -8.92 3.74 -9.73
CA VAL A 194 -8.79 5.15 -9.29
C VAL A 194 -9.30 6.11 -10.36
N GLN A 195 -8.91 5.90 -11.63
CA GLN A 195 -9.42 6.69 -12.74
C GLN A 195 -10.94 6.56 -12.88
N ALA A 196 -11.48 5.34 -12.82
CA ALA A 196 -12.92 5.11 -12.86
C ALA A 196 -13.65 5.82 -11.72
N GLY A 197 -13.06 5.88 -10.52
CA GLY A 197 -13.59 6.62 -9.37
C GLY A 197 -13.58 8.15 -9.54
N SER A 198 -12.72 8.70 -10.40
CA SER A 198 -12.67 10.14 -10.71
C SER A 198 -13.68 10.58 -11.78
N VAL A 199 -14.21 9.66 -12.58
CA VAL A 199 -15.20 9.97 -13.64
C VAL A 199 -16.50 10.56 -13.07
N PRO A 200 -17.09 10.02 -11.98
CA PRO A 200 -18.28 10.61 -11.37
C PRO A 200 -18.09 12.06 -10.89
N SER A 201 -16.95 12.38 -10.27
CA SER A 201 -16.66 13.75 -9.82
C SER A 201 -16.49 14.71 -10.99
N LEU A 202 -15.79 14.29 -12.05
CA LEU A 202 -15.65 15.10 -13.27
C LEU A 202 -17.00 15.30 -13.98
N ASN A 203 -17.86 14.28 -13.99
CA ASN A 203 -19.22 14.41 -14.53
C ASN A 203 -20.08 15.39 -13.70
N LEU A 204 -20.00 15.34 -12.37
CA LEU A 204 -20.68 16.31 -11.50
C LEU A 204 -20.20 17.74 -11.74
N GLU A 205 -18.89 17.93 -11.90
CA GLU A 205 -18.31 19.23 -12.25
C GLU A 205 -18.79 19.71 -13.62
N LEU A 206 -18.81 18.83 -14.62
CA LEU A 206 -19.33 19.12 -15.96
C LEU A 206 -20.82 19.51 -15.92
N ASP A 207 -21.63 18.82 -15.13
CA ASP A 207 -23.05 19.11 -14.98
C ASP A 207 -23.27 20.45 -14.24
N GLY A 208 -22.44 20.76 -13.24
CA GLY A 208 -22.42 22.07 -12.59
C GLY A 208 -22.09 23.20 -13.57
N LEU A 209 -21.02 23.04 -14.36
CA LEU A 209 -20.63 24.01 -15.39
C LEU A 209 -21.69 24.16 -16.50
N ARG A 210 -22.41 23.08 -16.83
CA ARG A 210 -23.54 23.12 -17.76
C ARG A 210 -24.72 23.90 -17.19
N ALA A 211 -25.02 23.73 -15.91
CA ALA A 211 -26.07 24.49 -15.22
C ALA A 211 -25.73 25.98 -15.16
N GLU A 212 -24.49 26.33 -14.80
CA GLU A 212 -24.02 27.72 -14.81
C GLU A 212 -24.09 28.34 -16.22
N ASN A 213 -23.66 27.60 -17.25
CA ASN A 213 -23.80 28.07 -18.63
C ASN A 213 -25.28 28.26 -19.04
N ALA A 214 -26.18 27.41 -18.57
CA ALA A 214 -27.62 27.56 -18.85
C ALA A 214 -28.18 28.82 -18.17
N GLU A 215 -27.76 29.11 -16.93
CA GLU A 215 -28.14 30.32 -16.20
C GLU A 215 -27.60 31.58 -16.89
N LEU A 216 -26.32 31.59 -17.27
CA LEU A 216 -25.71 32.70 -18.01
C LEU A 216 -26.44 32.93 -19.35
N ARG A 217 -26.83 31.87 -20.06
CA ARG A 217 -27.64 31.99 -21.29
C ARG A 217 -29.00 32.61 -21.01
N ALA A 218 -29.70 32.19 -19.94
CA ALA A 218 -30.97 32.79 -19.56
C ALA A 218 -30.83 34.27 -19.18
N GLN A 219 -29.74 34.66 -18.49
CA GLN A 219 -29.43 36.06 -18.20
C GLN A 219 -29.25 36.88 -19.49
N VAL A 220 -28.54 36.32 -20.48
CA VAL A 220 -28.37 36.97 -21.79
C VAL A 220 -29.71 37.10 -22.53
N GLU A 221 -30.57 36.07 -22.48
CA GLU A 221 -31.91 36.10 -23.08
C GLU A 221 -32.87 37.11 -22.41
N ALA A 222 -32.63 37.49 -21.16
CA ALA A 222 -33.42 38.49 -20.43
C ALA A 222 -32.98 39.96 -20.70
N LEU A 223 -31.82 40.18 -21.32
CA LEU A 223 -31.33 41.52 -21.65
C LEU A 223 -32.27 42.33 -22.58
N PRO A 224 -32.92 41.74 -23.60
CA PRO A 224 -33.86 42.46 -24.45
C PRO A 224 -35.07 43.01 -23.69
N SER A 225 -35.64 42.29 -22.73
CA SER A 225 -36.77 42.79 -21.93
C SER A 225 -36.35 43.91 -20.99
N LEU A 226 -35.19 43.80 -20.35
CA LEU A 226 -34.62 44.90 -19.55
C LEU A 226 -34.35 46.15 -20.39
N ASN A 227 -33.92 45.98 -21.64
CA ASN A 227 -33.75 47.10 -22.57
C ASN A 227 -35.08 47.74 -23.00
N LEU A 228 -36.16 46.95 -23.09
CA LEU A 228 -37.52 47.46 -23.31
C LEU A 228 -37.99 48.25 -22.09
N ASP A 229 -37.86 47.71 -20.88
CA ASP A 229 -38.22 48.40 -19.62
C ASP A 229 -37.45 49.72 -19.45
N LEU A 230 -36.14 49.73 -19.78
CA LEU A 230 -35.34 50.95 -19.81
C LEU A 230 -35.81 51.94 -20.89
N GLY A 231 -36.32 51.43 -22.02
CA GLY A 231 -36.96 52.23 -23.05
C GLY A 231 -38.23 52.91 -22.53
N ASP A 232 -39.08 52.16 -21.85
CA ASP A 232 -40.33 52.63 -21.25
C ASP A 232 -40.05 53.67 -20.15
N LEU A 233 -39.10 53.41 -19.25
CA LEU A 233 -38.67 54.38 -18.23
C LEU A 233 -38.06 55.65 -18.83
N ARG A 234 -37.37 55.55 -19.97
CA ARG A 234 -36.88 56.72 -20.72
C ARG A 234 -38.03 57.50 -21.35
N ALA A 235 -39.05 56.82 -21.87
CA ALA A 235 -40.26 57.45 -22.40
C ALA A 235 -41.03 58.16 -21.30
N GLU A 236 -41.23 57.51 -20.15
CA GLU A 236 -41.84 58.11 -18.96
C GLU A 236 -41.04 59.32 -18.46
N ASN A 237 -39.70 59.23 -18.40
CA ASN A 237 -38.86 60.38 -18.07
C ASN A 237 -38.98 61.52 -19.10
N ALA A 238 -39.09 61.21 -20.38
CA ALA A 238 -39.31 62.22 -21.42
C ALA A 238 -40.68 62.90 -21.25
N GLU A 239 -41.70 62.14 -20.89
CA GLU A 239 -43.03 62.64 -20.57
C GLU A 239 -43.03 63.53 -19.32
N LEU A 240 -42.43 63.06 -18.22
CA LEU A 240 -42.25 63.85 -17.00
C LEU A 240 -41.46 65.14 -17.27
N ARG A 241 -40.42 65.09 -18.11
CA ARG A 241 -39.70 66.30 -18.55
C ARG A 241 -40.58 67.24 -19.37
N ALA A 242 -41.45 66.71 -20.23
CA ALA A 242 -42.42 67.52 -20.97
C ALA A 242 -43.48 68.15 -20.04
N GLN A 243 -43.93 67.41 -19.02
CA GLN A 243 -44.80 67.94 -17.96
C GLN A 243 -44.12 69.05 -17.15
N ILE A 244 -42.85 68.89 -16.79
CA ILE A 244 -42.08 69.96 -16.13
C ILE A 244 -41.98 71.19 -17.03
N ALA A 245 -41.69 71.00 -18.33
CA ALA A 245 -41.62 72.10 -19.29
C ALA A 245 -42.97 72.81 -19.45
N SER A 246 -44.07 72.07 -19.49
CA SER A 246 -45.43 72.63 -19.60
C SER A 246 -45.85 73.38 -18.33
N LEU A 247 -45.38 72.98 -17.15
CA LEU A 247 -45.55 73.73 -15.89
C LEU A 247 -44.60 74.94 -15.78
N GLN A 248 -43.42 74.90 -16.39
CA GLN A 248 -42.48 76.01 -16.42
C GLN A 248 -42.90 77.13 -17.38
N ALA A 249 -43.56 76.81 -18.50
CA ALA A 249 -44.07 77.79 -19.46
C ALA A 249 -45.01 78.87 -18.86
N PRO A 250 -46.05 78.53 -18.07
CA PRO A 250 -46.85 79.53 -17.38
C PRO A 250 -46.07 80.27 -16.29
N ASN A 251 -45.05 79.65 -15.68
CA ASN A 251 -44.18 80.32 -14.71
C ASN A 251 -43.30 81.41 -15.35
N LEU A 252 -42.81 81.20 -16.58
CA LEU A 252 -42.17 82.23 -17.39
C LEU A 252 -43.17 83.34 -17.79
N GLY A 253 -44.41 82.98 -18.10
CA GLY A 253 -45.49 83.95 -18.35
C GLY A 253 -45.84 84.80 -17.12
N LEU A 254 -45.90 84.17 -15.93
CA LEU A 254 -46.06 84.84 -14.64
C LEU A 254 -44.85 85.72 -14.28
N ALA A 255 -43.62 85.28 -14.61
CA ALA A 255 -42.42 86.10 -14.43
C ALA A 255 -42.42 87.33 -15.35
N ALA A 256 -42.86 87.18 -16.61
CA ALA A 256 -43.04 88.29 -17.54
C ALA A 256 -44.15 89.25 -17.09
N ALA A 257 -45.26 88.73 -16.54
CA ALA A 257 -46.29 89.55 -15.91
C ALA A 257 -45.76 90.28 -14.66
N GLY A 258 -44.91 89.64 -13.85
CA GLY A 258 -44.19 90.28 -12.74
C GLY A 258 -43.24 91.39 -13.19
N GLY A 259 -42.56 91.21 -14.32
CA GLY A 259 -41.73 92.24 -14.96
C GLY A 259 -42.56 93.45 -15.45
N ALA A 260 -43.74 93.21 -16.00
CA ALA A 260 -44.66 94.28 -16.41
C ALA A 260 -45.20 95.08 -15.21
N VAL A 261 -45.54 94.41 -14.10
CA VAL A 261 -45.96 95.05 -12.84
C VAL A 261 -44.80 95.83 -12.20
N SER A 262 -43.58 95.30 -12.24
CA SER A 262 -42.37 96.01 -11.79
C SER A 262 -42.06 97.24 -12.66
N GLY A 263 -42.28 97.16 -13.97
CA GLY A 263 -42.12 98.29 -14.89
C GLY A 263 -43.15 99.39 -14.64
N ALA A 264 -44.41 99.02 -14.37
CA ALA A 264 -45.46 99.96 -14.00
C ALA A 264 -45.17 100.67 -12.65
N LEU A 265 -44.65 99.94 -11.66
CA LEU A 265 -44.22 100.50 -10.37
C LEU A 265 -42.98 101.40 -10.51
N GLY A 266 -42.03 101.07 -11.41
CA GLY A 266 -40.88 101.91 -11.73
C GLY A 266 -41.27 103.24 -12.41
N ALA A 267 -42.26 103.21 -13.31
CA ALA A 267 -42.81 104.42 -13.92
C ALA A 267 -43.54 105.31 -12.91
N HIS A 268 -44.24 104.71 -11.94
CA HIS A 268 -44.86 105.46 -10.83
C HIS A 268 -43.84 106.05 -9.86
N ALA A 269 -42.74 105.34 -9.56
CA ALA A 269 -41.64 105.87 -8.76
C ALA A 269 -40.89 107.03 -9.43
N ALA A 270 -40.70 106.97 -10.76
CA ALA A 270 -40.10 108.08 -11.52
C ALA A 270 -40.99 109.33 -11.55
N SER A 271 -42.32 109.17 -11.57
CA SER A 271 -43.26 110.29 -11.49
C SER A 271 -43.28 110.95 -10.11
N LEU A 272 -43.05 110.19 -9.03
CA LEU A 272 -42.92 110.70 -7.66
C LEU A 272 -41.55 111.36 -7.39
N ALA A 273 -40.47 110.94 -8.06
CA ALA A 273 -39.15 111.56 -7.96
C ALA A 273 -39.08 112.96 -8.60
N PHE A 274 -39.92 113.26 -9.59
CA PHE A 274 -39.99 114.59 -10.23
C PHE A 274 -40.69 115.64 -9.35
N GLN A 275 -41.53 115.22 -8.39
CA GLN A 275 -42.22 116.11 -7.43
C GLN A 275 -41.39 116.41 -6.17
N GLY A 276 -40.27 115.71 -5.96
CA GLY A 276 -39.36 115.89 -4.82
C GLY A 276 -38.74 117.29 -4.69
N PRO A 277 -38.19 117.91 -5.75
CA PRO A 277 -37.55 119.24 -5.64
C PRO A 277 -38.55 120.38 -5.38
N ASP A 278 -39.79 120.30 -5.86
CA ASP A 278 -40.84 121.32 -5.59
C ASP A 278 -41.30 121.30 -4.12
N LEU A 279 -41.34 120.11 -3.49
CA LEU A 279 -41.68 119.96 -2.07
C LEU A 279 -40.56 120.42 -1.12
N GLU A 280 -39.29 120.34 -1.52
CA GLU A 280 -38.15 120.86 -0.75
C GLU A 280 -38.02 122.39 -0.86
N ALA A 281 -38.28 122.97 -2.03
CA ALA A 281 -38.33 124.42 -2.22
C ALA A 281 -39.44 125.09 -1.36
N LEU A 282 -40.65 124.52 -1.34
CA LEU A 282 -41.77 124.98 -0.51
C LEU A 282 -41.53 124.81 1.01
N ARG A 283 -40.75 123.80 1.43
CA ARG A 283 -40.36 123.59 2.84
C ARG A 283 -39.30 124.59 3.30
N ALA A 284 -38.33 124.93 2.46
CA ALA A 284 -37.32 125.95 2.77
C ALA A 284 -37.96 127.35 2.90
N GLU A 285 -38.90 127.69 2.01
CA GLU A 285 -39.63 128.96 2.05
C GLU A 285 -40.53 129.09 3.30
N ASN A 286 -41.22 128.01 3.70
CA ASN A 286 -41.99 128.00 4.96
C ASN A 286 -41.10 128.10 6.20
N ALA A 287 -39.89 127.52 6.19
CA ALA A 287 -38.95 127.62 7.30
C ALA A 287 -38.39 129.05 7.45
N THR A 288 -38.15 129.77 6.36
CA THR A 288 -37.73 131.18 6.41
C THR A 288 -38.86 132.10 6.86
N LEU A 289 -40.08 131.91 6.34
CA LEU A 289 -41.24 132.72 6.71
C LEU A 289 -41.65 132.54 8.17
N SER A 290 -41.48 131.34 8.74
CA SER A 290 -41.80 131.07 10.15
C SER A 290 -40.82 131.73 11.13
N VAL A 291 -39.54 131.84 10.78
CA VAL A 291 -38.55 132.60 11.57
C VAL A 291 -38.81 134.11 11.49
N GLU A 292 -39.20 134.60 10.31
CA GLU A 292 -39.51 136.02 10.09
C GLU A 292 -40.81 136.44 10.83
N LEU A 293 -41.85 135.58 10.81
CA LEU A 293 -43.09 135.78 11.58
C LEU A 293 -42.86 135.84 13.09
N GLU A 294 -41.98 135.01 13.65
CA GLU A 294 -41.68 135.03 15.10
C GLU A 294 -40.92 136.30 15.50
N GLN A 295 -40.03 136.82 14.64
CA GLN A 295 -39.40 138.12 14.85
C GLN A 295 -40.40 139.29 14.81
N TYR A 296 -41.42 139.23 13.94
CA TYR A 296 -42.50 140.22 13.95
C TYR A 296 -43.36 140.10 15.22
N ARG A 297 -43.70 138.87 15.66
CA ARG A 297 -44.52 138.62 16.85
C ARG A 297 -43.93 139.17 18.14
N GLN A 298 -42.60 139.15 18.27
CA GLN A 298 -41.89 139.70 19.44
C GLN A 298 -41.74 141.24 19.39
N ARG A 299 -41.90 141.87 18.22
CA ARG A 299 -41.79 143.35 18.03
C ARG A 299 -43.11 144.10 18.21
N VAL A 300 -44.25 143.44 18.03
CA VAL A 300 -45.60 144.03 18.12
C VAL A 300 -45.92 144.68 19.48
N PRO A 301 -45.72 144.04 20.66
CA PRO A 301 -46.08 144.67 21.94
C PRO A 301 -45.23 145.90 22.29
N VAL A 302 -44.00 146.00 21.77
CA VAL A 302 -43.10 147.16 21.96
C VAL A 302 -43.49 148.34 21.07
N LEU A 303 -44.10 148.08 19.91
CA LEU A 303 -44.60 149.10 18.99
C LEU A 303 -46.01 149.58 19.38
N GLU A 304 -46.88 148.71 19.89
CA GLU A 304 -48.21 149.07 20.38
C GLU A 304 -48.16 150.00 21.61
N ALA A 305 -47.22 149.77 22.53
CA ALA A 305 -46.97 150.68 23.66
C ALA A 305 -46.43 152.06 23.24
N ARG A 306 -45.80 152.17 22.06
CA ARG A 306 -45.29 153.43 21.49
C ARG A 306 -46.32 154.18 20.66
N LEU A 307 -47.28 153.48 20.04
CA LEU A 307 -48.27 154.10 19.15
C LEU A 307 -49.55 154.52 19.89
N ALA A 308 -49.90 153.86 21.00
CA ALA A 308 -50.97 154.32 21.91
C ALA A 308 -50.68 155.69 22.57
N ALA A 309 -49.47 156.23 22.40
CA ALA A 309 -49.04 157.55 22.88
C ALA A 309 -49.19 158.69 21.85
N PHE A 310 -49.75 158.45 20.66
CA PHE A 310 -49.86 159.47 19.59
C PHE A 310 -51.29 159.54 18.99
N GLY A 311 -52.12 160.44 19.53
CA GLY A 311 -53.53 160.60 19.15
C GLY A 311 -53.88 161.65 18.07
N GLY A 312 -55.19 161.69 17.74
CA GLY A 312 -55.93 162.78 17.05
C GLY A 312 -56.30 162.48 15.58
N ARG A 313 -57.52 162.69 15.04
CA ARG A 313 -58.67 163.58 15.36
C ARG A 313 -59.98 163.04 14.72
N PRO A 314 -61.18 163.47 15.19
CA PRO A 314 -62.47 163.24 14.53
C PRO A 314 -62.65 164.04 13.22
N ASN A 315 -63.42 163.50 12.26
CA ASN A 315 -63.60 164.05 10.91
C ASN A 315 -64.69 165.14 10.85
N ASP A 316 -64.46 166.17 10.03
CA ASP A 316 -65.42 167.26 9.81
C ASP A 316 -66.36 166.98 8.62
N LEU A 317 -67.57 166.51 8.92
CA LEU A 317 -68.57 166.09 7.92
C LEU A 317 -69.10 167.24 7.03
N THR A 318 -68.87 168.51 7.38
CA THR A 318 -69.28 169.64 6.53
C THR A 318 -68.44 169.78 5.25
N ARG A 319 -67.38 168.96 5.08
CA ARG A 319 -66.62 168.89 3.82
C ARG A 319 -67.38 168.23 2.67
N ILE A 320 -68.49 167.57 2.98
CA ILE A 320 -69.36 166.93 1.99
C ILE A 320 -70.38 167.96 1.47
N GLU A 321 -70.43 168.15 0.17
CA GLU A 321 -71.31 169.14 -0.46
C GLU A 321 -72.78 168.76 -0.22
N GLY A 322 -73.55 169.72 0.32
CA GLY A 322 -74.94 169.52 0.76
C GLY A 322 -75.08 169.29 2.27
N ILE A 323 -74.00 168.96 2.99
CA ILE A 323 -74.00 168.86 4.45
C ILE A 323 -73.63 170.20 5.07
N GLY A 324 -74.65 170.97 5.46
CA GLY A 324 -74.47 172.17 6.27
C GLY A 324 -74.19 171.86 7.75
N PRO A 325 -73.78 172.85 8.56
CA PRO A 325 -73.46 172.68 9.98
C PRO A 325 -74.58 172.00 10.78
N LYS A 326 -75.84 172.32 10.46
CA LYS A 326 -77.00 171.75 11.17
C LYS A 326 -77.27 170.30 10.80
N ILE A 327 -76.97 169.90 9.57
CA ILE A 327 -77.08 168.51 9.11
C ILE A 327 -75.96 167.68 9.75
N ALA A 328 -74.73 168.19 9.77
CA ALA A 328 -73.61 167.54 10.44
C ALA A 328 -73.91 167.29 11.93
N GLU A 329 -74.58 168.24 12.60
CA GLU A 329 -74.99 168.08 13.99
C GLU A 329 -76.04 166.98 14.19
N ILE A 330 -77.01 166.85 13.30
CA ILE A 330 -78.00 165.75 13.31
C ILE A 330 -77.31 164.41 13.10
N LEU A 331 -76.39 164.32 12.13
CA LEU A 331 -75.63 163.10 11.88
C LEU A 331 -74.80 162.68 13.11
N LYS A 332 -74.18 163.64 13.79
CA LYS A 332 -73.47 163.40 15.06
C LYS A 332 -74.40 162.92 16.17
N GLN A 333 -75.62 163.47 16.28
CA GLN A 333 -76.62 163.00 17.25
C GLN A 333 -77.03 161.54 17.01
N HIS A 334 -76.96 161.07 15.76
CA HIS A 334 -77.16 159.68 15.37
C HIS A 334 -75.87 158.83 15.39
N GLY A 335 -74.79 159.32 16.01
CA GLY A 335 -73.54 158.57 16.19
C GLY A 335 -72.59 158.59 14.97
N ILE A 336 -72.93 159.34 13.92
CA ILE A 336 -72.14 159.42 12.69
C ILE A 336 -71.14 160.56 12.85
N THR A 337 -69.88 160.22 13.11
CA THR A 337 -68.82 161.17 13.46
C THR A 337 -67.58 161.05 12.56
N SER A 338 -67.57 160.09 11.62
CA SER A 338 -66.48 159.87 10.67
C SER A 338 -66.96 159.76 9.23
N PHE A 339 -66.09 160.07 8.26
CA PHE A 339 -66.39 159.86 6.83
C PHE A 339 -66.66 158.38 6.52
N ALA A 340 -65.90 157.47 7.13
CA ALA A 340 -66.10 156.03 6.95
C ALA A 340 -67.50 155.59 7.39
N GLN A 341 -67.98 156.09 8.53
CA GLN A 341 -69.34 155.82 9.00
C GLN A 341 -70.39 156.40 8.05
N LEU A 342 -70.20 157.62 7.54
CA LEU A 342 -71.16 158.22 6.62
C LEU A 342 -71.21 157.49 5.27
N ALA A 343 -70.09 156.93 4.80
CA ALA A 343 -69.99 156.20 3.54
C ALA A 343 -70.76 154.86 3.54
N GLU A 344 -70.86 154.20 4.68
CA GLU A 344 -71.55 152.92 4.81
C GLU A 344 -73.07 153.06 4.96
N ILE A 345 -73.54 154.26 5.30
CA ILE A 345 -74.97 154.48 5.56
C ILE A 345 -75.71 154.68 4.25
N GLY A 346 -76.70 153.83 4.03
CA GLY A 346 -77.57 153.91 2.86
C GLY A 346 -78.35 155.22 2.79
N THR A 347 -78.56 155.71 1.58
CA THR A 347 -79.26 156.98 1.33
C THR A 347 -80.68 156.99 1.90
N GLU A 348 -81.34 155.84 1.99
CA GLU A 348 -82.70 155.75 2.55
C GLU A 348 -82.72 156.06 4.04
N THR A 349 -81.78 155.47 4.78
CA THR A 349 -81.62 155.72 6.22
C THR A 349 -81.24 157.19 6.47
N LEU A 350 -80.39 157.79 5.63
CA LEU A 350 -80.09 159.23 5.70
C LEU A 350 -81.34 160.09 5.46
N ARG A 351 -82.20 159.71 4.50
CA ARG A 351 -83.44 160.43 4.20
C ARG A 351 -84.45 160.32 5.35
N GLU A 352 -84.59 159.13 5.95
CA GLU A 352 -85.43 158.88 7.13
C GLU A 352 -84.96 159.72 8.34
N MET A 353 -83.65 159.76 8.61
CA MET A 353 -83.08 160.56 9.68
C MET A 353 -83.35 162.06 9.48
N LEU A 354 -83.18 162.58 8.26
CA LEU A 354 -83.43 164.00 7.97
C LEU A 354 -84.92 164.36 8.02
N SER A 355 -85.80 163.47 7.57
CA SER A 355 -87.26 163.64 7.65
C SER A 355 -87.73 163.69 9.10
N ALA A 356 -87.20 162.81 9.97
CA ALA A 356 -87.47 162.82 11.40
C ALA A 356 -86.97 164.09 12.11
N ALA A 357 -85.92 164.74 11.59
CA ALA A 357 -85.36 165.97 12.15
C ALA A 357 -86.15 167.26 11.82
N GLY A 358 -87.17 167.15 10.95
CA GLY A 358 -88.17 168.18 10.69
C GLY A 358 -88.22 168.68 9.24
N ASP A 359 -89.40 169.22 8.86
CA ASP A 359 -89.74 169.56 7.47
C ASP A 359 -88.74 170.49 6.75
N ARG A 360 -87.99 171.32 7.49
CA ARG A 360 -86.98 172.25 6.95
C ARG A 360 -85.81 171.56 6.23
N PHE A 361 -85.55 170.28 6.50
CA PHE A 361 -84.45 169.53 5.88
C PHE A 361 -84.89 168.71 4.66
N ARG A 362 -86.18 168.74 4.28
CA ARG A 362 -86.72 167.99 3.11
C ARG A 362 -86.16 168.47 1.77
N LEU A 363 -85.59 169.67 1.70
CA LEU A 363 -84.92 170.16 0.49
C LEU A 363 -83.48 169.64 0.32
N SER A 364 -82.91 169.02 1.35
CA SER A 364 -81.57 168.43 1.28
C SER A 364 -81.64 167.04 0.65
N ASP A 365 -80.79 166.80 -0.35
CA ASP A 365 -80.73 165.52 -1.07
C ASP A 365 -79.45 164.77 -0.68
N PRO A 366 -79.54 163.67 0.09
CA PRO A 366 -78.37 162.92 0.57
C PRO A 366 -77.81 161.91 -0.45
N THR A 367 -78.34 161.86 -1.67
CA THR A 367 -77.99 160.82 -2.67
C THR A 367 -76.50 160.72 -2.97
N THR A 368 -75.74 161.80 -2.88
CA THR A 368 -74.30 161.81 -3.21
C THR A 368 -73.39 161.80 -1.98
N TRP A 369 -73.94 161.80 -0.76
CA TRP A 369 -73.13 161.97 0.45
C TRP A 369 -72.28 160.76 0.77
N ALA A 370 -72.81 159.54 0.59
CA ALA A 370 -72.07 158.32 0.83
C ALA A 370 -70.86 158.19 -0.11
N GLU A 371 -71.05 158.51 -1.40
CA GLU A 371 -69.98 158.51 -2.42
C GLU A 371 -68.89 159.54 -2.08
N GLN A 372 -69.29 160.78 -1.76
CA GLN A 372 -68.35 161.82 -1.33
C GLN A 372 -67.61 161.44 -0.03
N ALA A 373 -68.31 160.84 0.93
CA ALA A 373 -67.72 160.42 2.20
C ALA A 373 -66.75 159.25 2.02
N GLN A 374 -67.00 158.35 1.06
CA GLN A 374 -66.09 157.26 0.74
C GLN A 374 -64.75 157.79 0.19
N LEU A 375 -64.80 158.76 -0.72
CA LEU A 375 -63.59 159.43 -1.23
C LEU A 375 -62.84 160.15 -0.10
N ALA A 376 -63.55 160.86 0.77
CA ALA A 376 -62.95 161.52 1.93
C ALA A 376 -62.34 160.53 2.95
N ALA A 377 -62.96 159.36 3.15
CA ALA A 377 -62.47 158.31 4.05
C ALA A 377 -61.22 157.59 3.51
N GLN A 378 -61.09 157.49 2.18
CA GLN A 378 -59.90 156.99 1.50
C GLN A 378 -58.77 158.04 1.40
N GLY A 379 -59.07 159.30 1.72
CA GLY A 379 -58.14 160.42 1.61
C GLY A 379 -57.94 160.93 0.18
N ASP A 380 -58.81 160.52 -0.75
CA ASP A 380 -58.71 160.84 -2.17
C ASP A 380 -59.40 162.19 -2.46
N TRP A 381 -58.78 163.26 -1.93
CA TRP A 381 -59.34 164.61 -1.94
C TRP A 381 -59.43 165.23 -3.34
N ASP A 382 -58.54 164.80 -4.26
CA ASP A 382 -58.55 165.25 -5.65
C ASP A 382 -59.79 164.71 -6.38
N ALA A 383 -60.07 163.41 -6.23
CA ALA A 383 -61.27 162.78 -6.76
C ALA A 383 -62.56 163.36 -6.15
N LEU A 384 -62.55 163.70 -4.85
CA LEU A 384 -63.67 164.37 -4.20
C LEU A 384 -63.93 165.76 -4.81
N SER A 385 -62.88 166.56 -5.04
CA SER A 385 -63.03 167.89 -5.64
C SER A 385 -63.56 167.83 -7.07
N GLU A 386 -63.10 166.87 -7.87
CA GLU A 386 -63.63 166.64 -9.22
C GLU A 386 -65.10 166.19 -9.22
N LEU A 387 -65.52 165.42 -8.22
CA LEU A 387 -66.91 165.05 -8.04
C LEU A 387 -67.76 166.29 -7.69
N GLN A 388 -67.34 167.11 -6.73
CA GLN A 388 -68.05 168.33 -6.30
C GLN A 388 -68.17 169.36 -7.44
N ASN A 389 -67.13 169.54 -8.27
CA ASN A 389 -67.18 170.45 -9.41
C ASN A 389 -68.20 170.04 -10.49
N ARG A 390 -68.55 168.75 -10.56
CA ARG A 390 -69.56 168.23 -11.48
C ARG A 390 -70.97 168.31 -10.91
N LEU A 391 -71.11 168.41 -9.59
CA LEU A 391 -72.39 168.56 -8.91
C LEU A 391 -72.83 170.03 -8.92
N ARG A 392 -74.15 170.27 -8.96
CA ARG A 392 -74.72 171.61 -8.68
C ARG A 392 -75.51 171.55 -7.39
N GLY A 393 -74.87 171.91 -6.27
CA GLY A 393 -75.52 171.91 -4.96
C GLY A 393 -75.77 170.49 -4.42
N GLY A 394 -74.80 169.59 -4.63
CA GLY A 394 -74.84 168.20 -4.17
C GLY A 394 -75.71 167.24 -4.99
N ARG A 395 -76.31 167.71 -6.09
CA ARG A 395 -77.15 166.91 -7.00
C ARG A 395 -76.47 166.74 -8.37
N ARG A 396 -76.71 165.57 -8.97
CA ARG A 396 -76.30 165.26 -10.35
C ARG A 396 -77.15 165.99 -11.38
#